data_AF-A0A516P2B7-F1
#
_entry.id   AF-A0A516P2B7-F1
#
_cell.length_a   1.000
_cell.length_b   1.000
_cell.length_c   1.000
_cell.angle_alpha   90.00
_cell.angle_beta   90.00
_cell.angle_gamma   90.00
#
_symmetry.space_group_name_H-M   'P 1'
#
loop_
_entity.id
_entity.type
_entity.pdbx_description
1 polymer ?
#
loop_
_entity_poly.entity_id
_entity_poly.type
_entity_poly.pdbx_seq_one_letter_code
_entity_poly.pdbx_strand_id
1 'polypeptide(L)'
;MIKNLIRIALGAFMLLAGIGHLTYARETFQAQVPDWIPLSKDFVVLASGVVEILLGLSMIFLVKQKKYAGLALAIFFVLVFPGNISQYLEHRDGFGLDTDTRRLVRLLFQPVLIFLALYSTDASKLFKKH
;
A
#
# COMPACT_ATOMS: atom_id res chain seq x y z
N MET A 1 13.69 17.99 5.86
CA MET A 1 12.60 17.85 6.85
C MET A 1 11.35 17.20 6.25
N ILE A 2 10.69 17.82 5.26
CA ILE A 2 9.42 17.32 4.70
C ILE A 2 9.47 15.89 4.11
N LYS A 3 10.55 15.53 3.42
CA LYS A 3 10.74 14.16 2.90
C LYS A 3 10.72 13.10 4.00
N ASN A 4 11.36 13.38 5.14
CA ASN A 4 11.38 12.45 6.26
C ASN A 4 9.99 12.33 6.90
N LEU A 5 9.25 13.44 7.00
CA LEU A 5 7.87 13.44 7.48
C LEU A 5 6.98 12.55 6.60
N ILE A 6 7.01 12.75 5.28
CA ILE A 6 6.24 11.94 4.32
C ILE A 6 6.63 10.47 4.42
N ARG A 7 7.94 10.16 4.48
CA ARG A 7 8.45 8.79 4.60
C ARG A 7 7.93 8.11 5.86
N ILE A 8 7.99 8.79 7.00
CA ILE A 8 7.51 8.25 8.28
C ILE A 8 5.99 8.11 8.27
N ALA A 9 5.27 9.10 7.73
CA ALA A 9 3.81 9.04 7.62
C ALA A 9 3.35 7.86 6.75
N LEU A 10 3.98 7.65 5.58
CA LEU A 10 3.74 6.48 4.75
C LEU A 10 4.06 5.19 5.50
N GLY A 11 5.19 5.15 6.22
CA GLY A 11 5.57 3.97 7.01
C GLY A 11 4.56 3.65 8.12
N ALA A 12 4.08 4.67 8.83
CA ALA A 12 3.06 4.54 9.87
C ALA A 12 1.70 4.10 9.29
N PHE A 13 1.31 4.66 8.14
CA PHE A 13 0.11 4.24 7.41
C PHE A 13 0.17 2.75 7.05
N MET A 14 1.28 2.28 6.48
CA MET A 14 1.49 0.87 6.13
C MET A 14 1.48 -0.04 7.36
N LEU A 15 2.10 0.38 8.46
CA LEU A 15 2.06 -0.36 9.73
C LEU A 15 0.63 -0.53 10.24
N LEU A 16 -0.15 0.55 10.26
CA LEU A 16 -1.54 0.52 10.73
C LEU A 16 -2.43 -0.35 9.82
N ALA A 17 -2.26 -0.23 8.49
CA ALA A 17 -2.96 -1.05 7.52
C ALA A 17 -2.64 -2.54 7.71
N GLY A 18 -1.35 -2.89 7.85
CA GLY A 18 -0.93 -4.27 8.04
C GLY A 18 -1.40 -4.86 9.38
N ILE A 19 -1.37 -4.09 10.47
CA ILE A 19 -2.00 -4.51 11.73
C ILE A 19 -3.50 -4.75 11.53
N GLY A 20 -4.19 -3.88 10.79
CA GLY A 20 -5.61 -4.04 10.44
C GLY A 20 -5.90 -5.35 9.71
N HIS A 21 -5.06 -5.73 8.72
CA HIS A 21 -5.17 -7.02 8.01
C HIS A 21 -5.10 -8.22 8.95
N LEU A 22 -4.24 -8.15 9.99
CA LEU A 22 -4.02 -9.25 10.93
C LEU A 22 -5.04 -9.28 12.08
N THR A 23 -5.79 -8.21 12.29
CA THR A 23 -6.60 -8.03 13.51
C THR A 23 -8.05 -7.60 13.19
N TYR A 24 -8.37 -6.32 13.36
CA TYR A 24 -9.74 -5.81 13.44
C TYR A 24 -10.42 -5.57 12.08
N ALA A 25 -9.67 -5.57 10.97
CA ALA A 25 -10.20 -5.28 9.65
C ALA A 25 -10.11 -6.46 8.67
N ARG A 26 -9.70 -7.64 9.15
CA ARG A 26 -9.41 -8.82 8.32
C ARG A 26 -10.56 -9.20 7.40
N GLU A 27 -11.79 -9.30 7.91
CA GLU A 27 -12.98 -9.63 7.11
C GLU A 27 -13.27 -8.57 6.05
N THR A 28 -13.09 -7.29 6.38
CA THR A 28 -13.28 -6.18 5.43
C THR A 28 -12.25 -6.25 4.30
N PHE A 29 -11.00 -6.61 4.61
CA PHE A 29 -9.96 -6.84 3.60
C PHE A 29 -10.23 -8.07 2.74
N GLN A 30 -10.71 -9.17 3.33
CA GLN A 30 -11.07 -10.38 2.57
C GLN A 30 -12.17 -10.06 1.55
N ALA A 31 -13.15 -9.24 1.91
CA ALA A 31 -14.19 -8.78 0.99
C ALA A 31 -13.59 -8.02 -0.22
N GLN A 32 -12.42 -7.38 -0.09
CA GLN A 32 -11.77 -6.69 -1.20
C GLN A 32 -10.92 -7.58 -2.10
N VAL A 33 -10.61 -8.82 -1.69
CA VAL A 33 -9.77 -9.72 -2.49
C VAL A 33 -10.56 -10.19 -3.71
N PRO A 34 -10.09 -9.90 -4.95
CA PRO A 34 -10.81 -10.27 -6.17
C PRO A 34 -10.92 -11.79 -6.35
N ASP A 35 -12.00 -12.24 -6.96
CA ASP A 35 -12.29 -13.68 -7.08
C ASP A 35 -11.40 -14.39 -8.13
N TRP A 36 -10.73 -13.63 -9.00
CA TRP A 36 -9.77 -14.15 -9.97
C TRP A 36 -8.39 -14.50 -9.37
N ILE A 37 -8.13 -14.16 -8.10
CA ILE A 37 -6.92 -14.58 -7.40
C ILE A 37 -7.05 -16.07 -7.03
N PRO A 38 -6.16 -16.96 -7.52
CA PRO A 38 -6.27 -18.41 -7.31
C PRO A 38 -5.72 -18.86 -5.94
N LEU A 39 -5.93 -18.05 -4.90
CA LEU A 39 -5.49 -18.30 -3.52
C LEU A 39 -6.65 -18.04 -2.57
N SER A 40 -6.59 -18.58 -1.35
CA SER A 40 -7.61 -18.24 -0.36
C SER A 40 -7.51 -16.75 -0.01
N LYS A 41 -8.68 -16.08 0.07
CA LYS A 41 -8.76 -14.65 0.43
C LYS A 41 -8.05 -14.37 1.75
N ASP A 42 -8.18 -15.29 2.69
CA ASP A 42 -7.55 -15.21 3.99
C ASP A 42 -6.01 -15.22 3.95
N PHE A 43 -5.44 -16.12 3.15
CA PHE A 43 -3.98 -16.15 2.95
C PHE A 43 -3.48 -14.87 2.30
N VAL A 44 -4.19 -14.37 1.27
CA VAL A 44 -3.83 -13.11 0.58
C VAL A 44 -3.81 -11.94 1.56
N VAL A 45 -4.82 -11.83 2.43
CA VAL A 45 -4.93 -10.75 3.43
C VAL A 45 -3.84 -10.86 4.49
N LEU A 46 -3.58 -12.05 5.05
CA LEU A 46 -2.52 -12.21 6.05
C LEU A 46 -1.13 -11.95 5.45
N ALA A 47 -0.84 -12.52 4.28
CA ALA A 47 0.46 -12.38 3.64
C ALA A 47 0.74 -10.90 3.27
N SER A 48 -0.24 -10.23 2.67
CA SER A 48 -0.12 -8.79 2.37
C SER A 48 0.04 -7.97 3.64
N GLY A 49 -0.72 -8.23 4.71
CA GLY A 49 -0.57 -7.53 5.99
C GLY A 49 0.82 -7.65 6.60
N VAL A 50 1.47 -8.82 6.53
CA VAL A 50 2.87 -9.01 6.96
C VAL A 50 3.82 -8.17 6.09
N VAL A 51 3.62 -8.18 4.76
CA VAL A 51 4.43 -7.36 3.83
C VAL A 51 4.27 -5.87 4.14
N GLU A 52 3.06 -5.40 4.41
CA GLU A 52 2.78 -4.02 4.77
C GLU A 52 3.47 -3.60 6.07
N ILE A 53 3.46 -4.45 7.11
CA ILE A 53 4.18 -4.19 8.36
C ILE A 53 5.68 -4.06 8.10
N LEU A 54 6.27 -5.01 7.36
CA LEU A 54 7.71 -5.00 7.04
C LEU A 54 8.10 -3.76 6.23
N LEU A 55 7.30 -3.38 5.23
CA LEU A 55 7.51 -2.16 4.46
C LEU A 55 7.36 -0.90 5.32
N GLY A 56 6.36 -0.86 6.21
CA GLY A 56 6.13 0.23 7.13
C GLY A 56 7.30 0.46 8.09
N LEU A 57 7.75 -0.61 8.75
CA LEU A 57 8.96 -0.59 9.58
C LEU A 57 10.20 -0.18 8.79
N SER A 58 10.36 -0.70 7.57
CA SER A 58 11.49 -0.36 6.70
C SER A 58 11.51 1.13 6.34
N MET A 59 10.35 1.71 6.05
CA MET A 59 10.21 3.14 5.76
C MET A 59 10.57 4.01 6.96
N ILE A 60 10.24 3.58 8.19
CA ILE A 60 10.56 4.33 9.42
C ILE A 60 12.04 4.19 9.79
N PHE A 61 12.50 2.95 9.96
CA PHE A 61 13.75 2.63 10.65
C PHE A 61 14.96 2.45 9.74
N LEU A 62 14.81 1.98 8.49
CA LEU A 62 15.94 1.73 7.58
C LEU A 62 16.43 3.02 6.89
N VAL A 63 16.82 4.02 7.68
CA VAL A 63 17.27 5.34 7.21
C VAL A 63 18.41 5.29 6.20
N LYS A 64 19.36 4.35 6.37
CA LYS A 64 20.50 4.15 5.47
C LYS A 64 20.08 3.55 4.12
N GLN A 65 19.04 2.69 4.12
CA GLN A 65 18.53 1.99 2.94
C GLN A 65 17.20 2.54 2.42
N LYS A 66 16.86 3.78 2.80
CA LYS A 66 15.57 4.39 2.49
C LYS A 66 15.20 4.34 1.01
N LYS A 67 16.17 4.46 0.09
CA LYS A 67 15.93 4.39 -1.37
C LYS A 67 15.32 3.05 -1.78
N TYR A 68 15.84 1.95 -1.24
CA TYR A 68 15.34 0.60 -1.51
C TYR A 68 13.99 0.37 -0.84
N ALA A 69 13.82 0.84 0.40
CA ALA A 69 12.53 0.76 1.09
C ALA A 69 11.41 1.50 0.31
N GLY A 70 11.68 2.71 -0.17
CA GLY A 70 10.73 3.48 -0.96
C GLY A 70 10.44 2.86 -2.33
N LEU A 71 11.44 2.29 -3.00
CA LEU A 71 11.24 1.55 -4.24
C LEU A 71 10.38 0.30 -4.02
N ALA A 72 10.68 -0.49 -2.97
CA ALA A 72 9.90 -1.68 -2.63
C ALA A 72 8.44 -1.32 -2.31
N LEU A 73 8.21 -0.24 -1.56
CA LEU A 73 6.86 0.24 -1.28
C LEU A 73 6.13 0.70 -2.56
N ALA A 74 6.81 1.42 -3.45
CA ALA A 74 6.25 1.84 -4.72
C ALA A 74 5.83 0.63 -5.60
N ILE A 75 6.67 -0.40 -5.67
CA ILE A 75 6.36 -1.65 -6.38
C ILE A 75 5.15 -2.33 -5.73
N PHE A 76 5.12 -2.43 -4.40
CA PHE A 76 4.00 -3.00 -3.68
C PHE A 76 2.68 -2.27 -4.00
N PHE A 77 2.68 -0.93 -4.02
CA PHE A 77 1.52 -0.15 -4.42
C PHE A 77 1.06 -0.42 -5.85
N VAL A 78 1.96 -0.71 -6.79
CA VAL A 78 1.59 -1.14 -8.14
C VAL A 78 0.95 -2.54 -8.10
N LEU A 79 1.52 -3.47 -7.33
CA LEU A 79 1.03 -4.85 -7.25
C LEU A 79 -0.36 -4.98 -6.63
N VAL A 80 -0.71 -4.13 -5.65
CA VAL A 80 -2.06 -4.13 -5.04
C VAL A 80 -3.07 -3.31 -5.84
N PHE A 81 -2.64 -2.50 -6.81
CA PHE A 81 -3.52 -1.62 -7.57
C PHE A 81 -4.62 -2.35 -8.37
N PRO A 82 -4.37 -3.50 -9.02
CA PRO A 82 -5.44 -4.29 -9.64
C PRO A 82 -6.57 -4.68 -8.67
N GLY A 83 -6.26 -4.93 -7.40
CA GLY A 83 -7.27 -5.16 -6.36
C GLY A 83 -8.14 -3.94 -6.11
N ASN A 84 -7.55 -2.74 -6.06
CA ASN A 84 -8.32 -1.49 -5.94
C ASN A 84 -9.22 -1.24 -7.16
N ILE A 85 -8.76 -1.59 -8.36
CA ILE A 85 -9.55 -1.48 -9.60
C ILE A 85 -10.74 -2.45 -9.54
N SER A 86 -10.51 -3.71 -9.14
CA SER A 86 -11.59 -4.68 -8.97
C SER A 86 -12.61 -4.22 -7.92
N GLN A 87 -12.18 -3.65 -6.79
CA GLN A 87 -13.10 -3.04 -5.82
C GLN A 87 -14.00 -1.96 -6.46
N TYR A 88 -13.44 -1.11 -7.33
CA TYR A 88 -14.22 -0.09 -8.05
C TYR A 88 -15.21 -0.70 -9.04
N LEU A 89 -14.77 -1.63 -9.88
CA LEU A 89 -15.59 -2.26 -10.92
C LEU A 89 -16.71 -3.15 -10.37
N GLU A 90 -16.46 -3.78 -9.23
CA GLU A 90 -17.40 -4.70 -8.59
C GLU A 90 -18.19 -4.04 -7.46
N HIS A 91 -18.02 -2.72 -7.28
CA HIS A 91 -18.74 -1.91 -6.29
C HIS A 91 -18.67 -2.47 -4.87
N ARG A 92 -17.52 -3.04 -4.49
CA ARG A 92 -17.34 -3.64 -3.16
C ARG A 92 -17.21 -2.56 -2.09
N ASP A 93 -17.96 -2.70 -1.00
CA ASP A 93 -17.94 -1.80 0.15
C ASP A 93 -16.82 -2.17 1.13
N GLY A 94 -16.21 -1.16 1.75
CA GLY A 94 -15.22 -1.36 2.80
C GLY A 94 -14.46 -0.07 3.11
N PHE A 95 -13.99 0.09 4.36
CA PHE A 95 -13.17 1.24 4.78
C PHE A 95 -13.82 2.61 4.51
N GLY A 96 -15.16 2.70 4.57
CA GLY A 96 -15.90 3.93 4.24
C GLY A 96 -16.00 4.25 2.74
N LEU A 97 -15.59 3.33 1.86
CA LEU A 97 -15.69 3.44 0.40
C LEU A 97 -17.02 2.82 -0.08
N ASP A 98 -18.11 3.48 0.27
CA ASP A 98 -19.51 3.08 0.03
C ASP A 98 -20.10 3.64 -1.28
N THR A 99 -19.34 4.44 -2.02
CA THR A 99 -19.79 5.13 -3.24
C THR A 99 -18.73 5.08 -4.33
N ASP A 100 -19.17 5.10 -5.59
CA ASP A 100 -18.27 5.05 -6.74
C ASP A 100 -17.32 6.23 -6.79
N THR A 101 -17.77 7.41 -6.39
CA THR A 101 -16.90 8.59 -6.28
C THR A 101 -15.76 8.35 -5.30
N ARG A 102 -16.02 7.79 -4.11
CA ARG A 102 -14.97 7.51 -3.12
C ARG A 102 -13.99 6.46 -3.61
N ARG A 103 -14.49 5.39 -4.25
CA ARG A 103 -13.66 4.34 -4.86
C ARG A 103 -12.80 4.90 -6.01
N LEU A 104 -13.35 5.74 -6.88
CA LEU A 104 -12.62 6.39 -7.97
C LEU A 104 -11.53 7.33 -7.44
N VAL A 105 -11.84 8.13 -6.42
CA VAL A 105 -10.85 9.00 -5.76
C VAL A 105 -9.68 8.18 -5.23
N ARG A 106 -9.92 7.01 -4.60
CA ARG A 106 -8.85 6.10 -4.17
C ARG A 106 -7.93 5.69 -5.31
N LEU A 107 -8.46 5.42 -6.51
CA LEU A 107 -7.64 5.09 -7.68
C LEU A 107 -6.71 6.24 -8.08
N LEU A 108 -7.22 7.48 -8.07
CA LEU A 108 -6.42 8.68 -8.37
C LEU A 108 -5.33 8.95 -7.32
N PHE A 109 -5.55 8.54 -6.07
CA PHE A 109 -4.54 8.63 -5.01
C PHE A 109 -3.44 7.58 -5.13
N GLN A 110 -3.64 6.45 -5.83
CA GLN A 110 -2.62 5.41 -5.93
C GLN A 110 -1.33 5.91 -6.61
N PRO A 111 -1.36 6.60 -7.78
CA PRO A 111 -0.17 7.22 -8.35
C PRO A 111 0.50 8.24 -7.43
N VAL A 112 -0.29 8.96 -6.62
CA VAL A 112 0.24 9.91 -5.63
C VAL A 112 1.03 9.18 -4.54
N LEU A 113 0.52 8.07 -4.02
CA LEU A 113 1.23 7.26 -3.02
C LEU A 113 2.53 6.68 -3.57
N ILE A 114 2.52 6.18 -4.82
CA ILE A 114 3.72 5.70 -5.52
C ILE A 114 4.74 6.83 -5.63
N PHE A 115 4.32 8.01 -6.10
CA PHE A 115 5.19 9.17 -6.21
C PHE A 115 5.77 9.58 -4.86
N LEU A 116 4.95 9.67 -3.81
CA LEU A 116 5.39 10.06 -2.47
C LEU A 116 6.39 9.05 -1.87
N ALA A 117 6.20 7.75 -2.11
CA ALA A 117 7.16 6.72 -1.69
C ALA A 117 8.53 6.93 -2.35
N LEU A 118 8.56 7.16 -3.66
CA LEU A 118 9.80 7.39 -4.41
C LEU A 118 10.45 8.74 -4.06
N TYR A 119 9.65 9.80 -3.95
CA TYR A 119 10.10 11.16 -3.68
C TYR A 119 10.67 11.32 -2.26
N SER A 120 9.97 10.79 -1.25
CA SER A 120 10.37 10.90 0.16
C SER A 120 11.67 10.16 0.48
N THR A 121 12.04 9.19 -0.35
CA THR A 121 13.22 8.34 -0.16
C THR A 121 14.37 8.62 -1.13
N ASP A 122 14.17 9.50 -2.12
CA ASP A 122 15.08 9.71 -3.25
C ASP A 122 15.35 8.42 -4.05
N ALA A 123 14.38 7.50 -4.12
CA ALA A 123 14.51 6.22 -4.81
C ALA A 123 14.81 6.37 -6.30
N SER A 124 14.37 7.46 -6.94
CA SER A 124 14.66 7.76 -8.34
C SER A 124 16.16 7.85 -8.67
N LYS A 125 17.01 8.13 -7.65
CA LYS A 125 18.48 8.12 -7.81
C LYS A 125 19.04 6.72 -8.08
N LEU A 126 18.28 5.65 -7.88
CA LEU A 126 18.69 4.29 -8.24
C LEU A 126 18.71 4.06 -9.77
N PHE A 127 17.89 4.81 -10.52
CA PHE A 127 17.77 4.67 -11.97
C PHE A 127 18.64 5.66 -12.75
N LYS A 128 19.17 6.68 -12.07
CA LYS A 128 20.16 7.59 -12.65
C LYS A 128 21.52 6.87 -12.63
N LYS A 129 21.82 6.13 -13.70
CA LYS A 129 23.18 5.66 -13.97
C LYS A 129 24.07 6.88 -14.27
N HIS A 130 25.30 6.82 -13.77
CA HIS A 130 26.38 7.77 -14.04
C HIS A 130 26.63 7.92 -15.54
#